data_AF-A0A6A4D7L0-F1
#
_entry.id   AF-A0A6A4D7L0-F1
#
_cell.length_a   1.000
_cell.length_b   1.000
_cell.length_c   1.000
_cell.angle_alpha   90.00
_cell.angle_beta   90.00
_cell.angle_gamma   90.00
#
_symmetry.space_group_name_H-M   'P 1'
#
loop_
_entity.id
_entity.type
_entity.pdbx_description
1 polymer ?
#
loop_
_entity_poly.entity_id
_entity_poly.type
_entity_poly.pdbx_seq_one_letter_code
_entity_poly.pdbx_strand_id
1 'polypeptide(L)'
;MEQVKQLQAEGNALYDYGRYDAARTSYTRAIALLTARDESALNSPSTDGSAASWDALTAAQLYSNRAQTAIQERDFAAALHDATQALKHDPENEKALLRTLVALENLERFEAALHLVNKVLDNGEKSAPTAFRYCVAARRRLRKNLARDREVAASEVKQMGKMVHDKQQLRVNFGCLLPSQVPLGQFFDVNVNIGNEFGLFRRDYVKSGEHIYLQCTLRNDSAGRFKLVFQRPLDASDVGDTGSADATGKVTLNDRGKASFRVAVVVAGASKGADSTTPVALQIRAHELSKATWNLFPVVSLPFTIVPAGDEMKEGVTGDLGVHCCRAVAMDGLHHDILLAESPGNLGIGGKLKWWSSAADWASLAFSAPSARVTLTDIQEVIPLLEYNIRLDFLQQSEADEPTKYPAKGGVAAVPVAREHLWGEPPRDLPSQPDVLVLSDVVYDPEGYAPLVSSLEVLSTTETLVLMAHRSRNPMEHQFFELLSRRFSCVQIDWLSSEKSTPKASPAGGPPSAEQALQDVKIFEIRRLVAQ
;
A
#
# COMPACT_ATOMS: atom_id res chain seq x y z
N MET A 1 -9.74 -24.06 -57.40
CA MET A 1 -11.05 -23.36 -57.36
C MET A 1 -12.19 -24.31 -57.01
N GLU A 2 -12.40 -25.41 -57.75
CA GLU A 2 -13.54 -26.32 -57.53
C GLU A 2 -13.59 -26.94 -56.12
N GLN A 3 -12.44 -27.40 -55.62
CA GLN A 3 -12.34 -27.97 -54.27
C GLN A 3 -12.67 -26.97 -53.15
N VAL A 4 -12.32 -25.68 -53.32
CA VAL A 4 -12.63 -24.62 -52.36
C VAL A 4 -14.13 -24.34 -52.33
N LYS A 5 -14.79 -24.30 -53.49
CA LYS A 5 -16.25 -24.15 -53.59
C LYS A 5 -16.99 -25.32 -52.95
N GLN A 6 -16.51 -26.54 -53.13
CA GLN A 6 -17.09 -27.73 -52.50
C GLN A 6 -17.00 -27.66 -50.97
N LEU A 7 -15.83 -27.33 -50.42
CA LEU A 7 -15.63 -27.18 -48.98
C LEU A 7 -16.45 -26.01 -48.39
N GLN A 8 -16.61 -24.92 -49.15
CA GLN A 8 -17.47 -23.80 -48.76
C GLN A 8 -18.95 -24.23 -48.69
N ALA A 9 -19.44 -24.96 -49.70
CA ALA A 9 -20.81 -25.46 -49.73
C ALA A 9 -21.08 -26.49 -48.61
N GLU A 10 -20.12 -27.39 -48.38
CA GLU A 10 -20.15 -28.36 -47.27
C GLU A 10 -20.20 -27.64 -45.92
N GLY A 11 -19.33 -26.65 -45.70
CA GLY A 11 -19.33 -25.85 -44.48
C GLY A 11 -20.65 -25.10 -44.25
N ASN A 12 -21.23 -24.52 -45.31
CA ASN A 12 -22.53 -23.85 -45.22
C ASN A 12 -23.65 -24.83 -44.85
N ALA A 13 -23.69 -26.02 -45.46
CA ALA A 13 -24.67 -27.04 -45.13
C ALA A 13 -24.52 -27.52 -43.67
N LEU A 14 -23.29 -27.79 -43.22
CA LEU A 14 -23.02 -28.17 -41.84
C LEU A 14 -23.42 -27.08 -40.84
N TYR A 15 -23.23 -25.81 -41.20
CA TYR A 15 -23.68 -24.67 -40.40
C TYR A 15 -25.21 -24.65 -40.28
N ASP A 16 -25.94 -24.87 -41.38
CA ASP A 16 -27.40 -24.90 -41.38
C ASP A 16 -27.96 -26.07 -40.52
N TYR A 17 -27.23 -27.19 -40.44
CA TYR A 17 -27.52 -28.30 -39.51
C TYR A 17 -27.09 -28.04 -38.05
N GLY A 18 -26.55 -26.87 -37.73
CA GLY A 18 -26.10 -26.50 -36.38
C GLY A 18 -24.78 -27.16 -35.95
N ARG A 19 -24.04 -27.81 -36.87
CA ARG A 19 -22.74 -28.44 -36.58
C ARG A 19 -21.59 -27.44 -36.79
N TYR A 20 -21.48 -26.47 -35.89
CA TYR A 20 -20.57 -25.33 -36.02
C TYR A 20 -19.08 -25.71 -36.06
N ASP A 21 -18.64 -26.66 -35.22
CA ASP A 21 -17.26 -27.16 -35.23
C ASP A 21 -16.86 -27.86 -36.55
N ALA A 22 -17.76 -28.70 -37.07
CA ALA A 22 -17.56 -29.36 -38.36
C ALA A 22 -17.54 -28.34 -39.51
N ALA A 23 -18.46 -27.37 -39.49
CA ALA A 23 -18.48 -26.27 -40.46
C ALA A 23 -17.19 -25.45 -40.42
N ARG A 24 -16.70 -25.11 -39.22
CA ARG A 24 -15.43 -24.40 -39.00
C ARG A 24 -14.24 -25.17 -39.56
N THR A 25 -14.24 -26.49 -39.41
CA THR A 25 -13.20 -27.36 -39.97
C THR A 25 -13.19 -27.29 -41.49
N SER A 26 -14.36 -27.37 -42.14
CA SER A 26 -14.49 -27.24 -43.59
C SER A 26 -14.04 -25.85 -44.09
N TYR A 27 -14.44 -24.77 -43.42
CA TYR A 27 -13.98 -23.42 -43.75
C TYR A 27 -12.46 -23.25 -43.58
N THR A 28 -11.88 -23.79 -42.50
CA THR A 28 -10.44 -23.72 -42.24
C THR A 28 -9.64 -24.45 -43.31
N ARG A 29 -10.11 -25.63 -43.73
CA ARG A 29 -9.51 -26.36 -44.83
C ARG A 29 -9.60 -25.59 -46.16
N ALA A 30 -10.73 -24.95 -46.43
CA ALA A 30 -10.91 -24.12 -47.61
C ALA A 30 -9.97 -22.90 -47.62
N ILE A 31 -9.80 -22.24 -46.47
CA ILE A 31 -8.88 -21.11 -46.30
C ILE A 31 -7.43 -21.57 -46.53
N ALA A 32 -7.01 -22.68 -45.95
CA ALA A 32 -5.65 -23.21 -46.13
C ALA A 32 -5.31 -23.48 -47.61
N LEU A 33 -6.26 -24.01 -48.38
CA LEU A 33 -6.11 -24.22 -49.82
C LEU A 33 -6.00 -22.91 -50.62
N LEU A 34 -6.63 -21.82 -50.16
CA LEU A 34 -6.48 -20.50 -50.77
C LEU A 34 -5.11 -19.89 -50.45
N THR A 35 -4.67 -19.95 -49.20
CA THR A 35 -3.36 -19.42 -48.77
C THR A 35 -2.19 -20.13 -49.46
N ALA A 36 -2.23 -21.45 -49.57
CA ALA A 36 -1.19 -22.22 -50.25
C ALA A 36 -1.08 -21.90 -51.76
N ARG A 37 -2.17 -21.46 -52.39
CA ARG A 37 -2.17 -21.03 -53.80
C ARG A 37 -1.55 -19.65 -53.96
N ASP A 38 -1.78 -18.76 -53.01
CA ASP A 38 -1.22 -17.40 -53.00
C ASP A 38 0.31 -17.43 -52.81
N GLU A 39 0.80 -18.25 -51.88
CA GLU A 39 2.24 -18.50 -51.65
C GLU A 39 2.94 -19.11 -52.87
N SER A 40 2.26 -20.00 -53.61
CA SER A 40 2.78 -20.56 -54.85
C SER A 40 2.81 -19.55 -56.01
N ALA A 41 1.93 -18.54 -56.01
CA ALA A 41 1.84 -17.50 -57.05
C ALA A 41 2.89 -16.39 -56.85
N LEU A 42 3.26 -16.07 -55.61
CA LEU A 42 4.31 -15.11 -55.25
C LEU A 42 5.72 -15.52 -55.73
N ASN A 43 5.94 -16.80 -56.06
CA ASN A 43 7.20 -17.33 -56.60
C ASN A 43 7.31 -17.24 -58.14
N SER A 44 6.38 -16.58 -58.83
CA SER A 44 6.44 -16.31 -60.28
C SER A 44 6.21 -14.82 -60.56
N PRO A 45 6.96 -14.17 -61.49
CA PRO A 45 6.78 -12.76 -61.74
C PRO A 45 5.65 -12.53 -62.76
N SER A 46 4.57 -11.85 -62.37
CA SER A 46 3.80 -11.04 -63.32
C SER A 46 2.75 -10.14 -62.65
N THR A 47 2.91 -8.84 -62.93
CA THR A 47 1.94 -7.86 -63.48
C THR A 47 0.50 -7.74 -62.97
N ASP A 48 0.19 -6.46 -62.72
CA ASP A 48 -1.08 -5.74 -62.84
C ASP A 48 -2.17 -5.87 -61.78
N GLY A 49 -2.46 -4.70 -61.20
CA GLY A 49 -3.63 -4.42 -60.39
C GLY A 49 -4.86 -4.19 -61.27
N SER A 50 -5.87 -5.05 -61.10
CA SER A 50 -7.22 -4.82 -61.59
C SER A 50 -8.16 -5.86 -60.96
N ALA A 51 -9.20 -5.38 -60.28
CA ALA A 51 -10.35 -6.11 -59.71
C ALA A 51 -10.04 -7.11 -58.59
N ALA A 52 -10.89 -7.12 -57.56
CA ALA A 52 -10.81 -8.04 -56.43
C ALA A 52 -10.70 -9.49 -56.96
N SER A 53 -9.53 -10.11 -56.74
CA SER A 53 -9.28 -11.49 -57.15
C SER A 53 -10.37 -12.39 -56.57
N TRP A 54 -10.84 -13.36 -57.37
CA TRP A 54 -11.81 -14.37 -56.92
C TRP A 54 -11.36 -15.02 -55.60
N ASP A 55 -10.05 -15.22 -55.42
CA ASP A 55 -9.47 -15.78 -54.20
C ASP A 55 -9.66 -14.83 -52.99
N ALA A 56 -9.54 -13.50 -53.17
CA ALA A 56 -9.75 -12.51 -52.11
C ALA A 56 -11.23 -12.42 -51.67
N LEU A 57 -12.16 -12.37 -52.63
CA LEU A 57 -13.61 -12.37 -52.31
C LEU A 57 -14.04 -13.67 -51.63
N THR A 58 -13.52 -14.81 -52.09
CA THR A 58 -13.82 -16.13 -51.49
C THR A 58 -13.20 -16.25 -50.09
N ALA A 59 -11.97 -15.75 -49.89
CA ALA A 59 -11.34 -15.70 -48.58
C ALA A 59 -12.16 -14.84 -47.60
N ALA A 60 -12.61 -13.65 -48.02
CA ALA A 60 -13.46 -12.79 -47.20
C ALA A 60 -14.75 -13.50 -46.76
N GLN A 61 -15.41 -14.20 -47.67
CA GLN A 61 -16.62 -14.99 -47.35
C GLN A 61 -16.34 -16.13 -46.36
N LEU A 62 -15.26 -16.88 -46.57
CA LEU A 62 -14.89 -18.00 -45.71
C LEU A 62 -14.53 -17.55 -44.30
N TYR A 63 -13.69 -16.51 -44.17
CA TYR A 63 -13.37 -15.91 -42.87
C TYR A 63 -14.62 -15.36 -42.18
N SER A 64 -15.50 -14.68 -42.93
CA SER A 64 -16.74 -14.14 -42.39
C SER A 64 -17.67 -15.27 -41.91
N ASN A 65 -17.81 -16.37 -42.66
CA ASN A 65 -18.61 -17.53 -42.26
C ASN A 65 -18.00 -18.28 -41.08
N ARG A 66 -16.67 -18.39 -41.01
CA ARG A 66 -15.99 -18.96 -39.85
C ARG A 66 -16.19 -18.11 -38.60
N ALA A 67 -16.10 -16.78 -38.70
CA ALA A 67 -16.42 -15.85 -37.61
C ALA A 67 -17.86 -16.06 -37.08
N GLN A 68 -18.82 -16.34 -37.97
CA GLN A 68 -20.20 -16.64 -37.55
C GLN A 68 -20.30 -17.88 -36.67
N THR A 69 -19.54 -18.95 -36.97
CA THR A 69 -19.52 -20.14 -36.12
C THR A 69 -19.05 -19.81 -34.70
N ALA A 70 -18.01 -18.97 -34.58
CA ALA A 70 -17.47 -18.53 -33.30
C ALA A 70 -18.46 -17.64 -32.53
N ILE A 71 -19.23 -16.78 -33.21
CA ILE A 71 -20.32 -16.02 -32.58
C ILE A 71 -21.40 -16.94 -32.00
N GLN A 72 -21.80 -18.00 -32.71
CA GLN A 72 -22.80 -18.94 -32.19
C GLN A 72 -22.31 -19.66 -30.93
N GLU A 73 -21.02 -19.96 -30.85
CA GLU A 73 -20.38 -20.58 -29.69
C GLU A 73 -19.96 -19.57 -28.61
N ARG A 74 -20.25 -18.27 -28.79
CA ARG A 74 -19.85 -17.16 -27.90
C ARG A 74 -18.33 -16.98 -27.74
N ASP A 75 -17.52 -17.51 -28.66
CA ASP A 75 -16.11 -17.17 -28.76
C ASP A 75 -15.94 -15.88 -29.56
N PHE A 76 -16.14 -14.75 -28.87
CA PHE A 76 -16.09 -13.43 -29.51
C PHE A 76 -14.66 -13.00 -29.87
N ALA A 77 -13.63 -13.55 -29.22
CA ALA A 77 -12.25 -13.25 -29.54
C ALA A 77 -11.84 -13.87 -30.89
N ALA A 78 -12.16 -15.15 -31.10
CA ALA A 78 -11.96 -15.82 -32.38
C ALA A 78 -12.82 -15.19 -33.49
N ALA A 79 -14.09 -14.86 -33.18
CA ALA A 79 -14.98 -14.18 -34.11
C ALA A 79 -14.42 -12.82 -34.57
N LEU A 80 -13.87 -12.02 -33.63
CA LEU A 80 -13.27 -10.73 -33.94
C LEU A 80 -12.05 -10.89 -34.85
N HIS A 81 -11.18 -11.86 -34.56
CA HIS A 81 -10.01 -12.15 -35.39
C HIS A 81 -10.44 -12.45 -36.83
N ASP A 82 -11.33 -13.42 -37.02
CA ASP A 82 -11.77 -13.86 -38.34
C ASP A 82 -12.54 -12.79 -39.11
N ALA A 83 -13.43 -12.05 -38.43
CA ALA A 83 -14.16 -10.95 -39.06
C ALA A 83 -13.21 -9.82 -39.49
N THR A 84 -12.14 -9.56 -38.72
CA THR A 84 -11.10 -8.59 -39.10
C THR A 84 -10.29 -9.06 -40.32
N GLN A 85 -9.96 -10.36 -40.40
CA GLN A 85 -9.31 -10.91 -41.61
C GLN A 85 -10.22 -10.81 -42.83
N ALA A 86 -11.52 -11.09 -42.68
CA ALA A 86 -12.48 -10.93 -43.76
C ALA A 86 -12.50 -9.50 -44.32
N LEU A 87 -12.45 -8.49 -43.43
CA LEU A 87 -12.41 -7.07 -43.82
C LEU A 87 -11.09 -6.62 -44.47
N LYS A 88 -9.98 -7.34 -44.25
CA LYS A 88 -8.73 -7.07 -44.98
C LYS A 88 -8.82 -7.49 -46.44
N HIS A 89 -9.53 -8.59 -46.71
CA HIS A 89 -9.73 -9.11 -48.06
C HIS A 89 -10.86 -8.39 -48.81
N ASP A 90 -11.93 -8.03 -48.10
CA ASP A 90 -13.07 -7.28 -48.63
C ASP A 90 -13.57 -6.25 -47.60
N PRO A 91 -13.12 -4.99 -47.71
CA PRO A 91 -13.53 -3.92 -46.81
C PRO A 91 -15.02 -3.60 -46.82
N GLU A 92 -15.74 -3.94 -47.90
CA GLU A 92 -17.17 -3.68 -48.07
C GLU A 92 -18.06 -4.86 -47.63
N ASN A 93 -17.44 -5.91 -47.05
CA ASN A 93 -18.17 -7.08 -46.58
C ASN A 93 -19.10 -6.77 -45.40
N GLU A 94 -20.37 -6.51 -45.71
CA GLU A 94 -21.40 -6.16 -44.74
C GLU A 94 -21.53 -7.17 -43.58
N LYS A 95 -21.44 -8.47 -43.87
CA LYS A 95 -21.52 -9.51 -42.85
C LYS A 95 -20.32 -9.47 -41.91
N ALA A 96 -19.11 -9.25 -42.43
CA ALA A 96 -17.92 -9.13 -41.60
C ALA A 96 -17.95 -7.87 -40.73
N LEU A 97 -18.47 -6.75 -41.25
CA LEU A 97 -18.69 -5.52 -40.46
C LEU A 97 -19.63 -5.77 -39.27
N LEU A 98 -20.78 -6.41 -39.52
CA LEU A 98 -21.74 -6.77 -38.48
C LEU A 98 -21.14 -7.70 -37.43
N ARG A 99 -20.42 -8.74 -37.88
CA ARG A 99 -19.77 -9.72 -36.99
C ARG A 99 -18.68 -9.08 -36.12
N THR A 100 -17.91 -8.15 -36.69
CA THR A 100 -16.92 -7.35 -35.96
C THR A 100 -17.58 -6.50 -34.87
N LEU A 101 -18.69 -5.83 -35.20
CA LEU A 101 -19.43 -5.02 -34.23
C LEU A 101 -19.99 -5.85 -33.08
N VAL A 102 -20.63 -6.98 -33.38
CA VAL A 102 -21.16 -7.91 -32.37
C VAL A 102 -20.03 -8.42 -31.46
N ALA A 103 -18.89 -8.80 -32.03
CA ALA A 103 -17.75 -9.27 -31.26
C ALA A 103 -17.16 -8.18 -30.34
N LEU A 104 -16.97 -6.96 -30.87
CA LEU A 104 -16.46 -5.83 -30.06
C LEU A 104 -17.41 -5.45 -28.91
N GLU A 105 -18.74 -5.50 -29.14
CA GLU A 105 -19.74 -5.23 -28.10
C GLU A 105 -19.70 -6.27 -26.98
N ASN A 106 -19.59 -7.56 -27.31
CA ASN A 106 -19.55 -8.63 -26.30
C ASN A 106 -18.19 -8.75 -25.60
N LEU A 107 -17.12 -8.24 -26.20
CA LEU A 107 -15.80 -8.10 -25.57
C LEU A 107 -15.65 -6.79 -24.76
N GLU A 108 -16.73 -6.02 -24.60
CA GLU A 108 -16.75 -4.73 -23.90
C GLU A 108 -15.75 -3.70 -24.45
N ARG A 109 -15.32 -3.86 -25.71
CA ARG A 109 -14.43 -2.93 -26.41
C ARG A 109 -15.24 -1.79 -27.04
N PHE A 110 -15.98 -1.06 -26.20
CA PHE A 110 -17.00 -0.11 -26.65
C PHE A 110 -16.43 1.08 -27.44
N GLU A 111 -15.19 1.52 -27.17
CA GLU A 111 -14.52 2.59 -27.92
C GLU A 111 -14.25 2.19 -29.38
N ALA A 112 -13.65 1.00 -29.56
CA ALA A 112 -13.39 0.44 -30.88
C ALA A 112 -14.70 0.17 -31.64
N ALA A 113 -15.73 -0.33 -30.95
CA ALA A 113 -17.06 -0.52 -31.53
C ALA A 113 -17.67 0.81 -31.99
N LEU A 114 -17.59 1.87 -31.17
CA LEU A 114 -18.16 3.18 -31.50
C LEU A 114 -17.42 3.83 -32.67
N HIS A 115 -16.10 3.71 -32.74
CA HIS A 115 -15.31 4.17 -33.87
C HIS A 115 -15.75 3.49 -35.18
N LEU A 116 -15.92 2.16 -35.16
CA LEU A 116 -16.39 1.40 -36.32
C LEU A 116 -17.83 1.79 -36.71
N VAL A 117 -18.74 1.96 -35.74
CA VAL A 117 -20.10 2.45 -35.97
C VAL A 117 -20.10 3.80 -36.66
N ASN A 118 -19.30 4.76 -36.20
CA ASN A 118 -19.22 6.08 -36.83
C ASN A 118 -18.70 5.97 -38.27
N LYS A 119 -17.64 5.18 -38.51
CA LYS A 119 -17.09 4.94 -39.85
C LYS A 119 -18.15 4.40 -40.83
N VAL A 120 -18.96 3.42 -40.40
CA VAL A 120 -20.04 2.86 -41.25
C VAL A 120 -21.14 3.89 -41.51
N LEU A 121 -21.48 4.73 -40.52
CA LEU A 121 -22.48 5.77 -40.68
C LEU A 121 -22.00 6.91 -41.61
N ASP A 122 -20.71 7.26 -41.55
CA ASP A 122 -20.09 8.31 -42.38
C ASP A 122 -20.01 7.88 -43.86
N ASN A 123 -19.84 6.58 -44.14
CA ASN A 123 -19.85 6.02 -45.49
C ASN A 123 -21.25 5.93 -46.12
N GLY A 124 -22.31 6.16 -45.33
CA GLY A 124 -23.70 6.22 -45.79
C GLY A 124 -24.38 4.87 -46.01
N GLU A 125 -25.73 4.89 -46.00
CA GLU A 125 -26.59 3.69 -46.06
C GLU A 125 -26.42 2.85 -47.34
N LYS A 126 -26.03 3.49 -48.45
CA LYS A 126 -25.91 2.82 -49.76
C LYS A 126 -24.79 1.78 -49.85
N SER A 127 -23.77 1.89 -48.99
CA SER A 127 -22.63 0.97 -48.99
C SER A 127 -22.94 -0.34 -48.26
N ALA A 128 -23.62 -0.29 -47.11
CA ALA A 128 -23.99 -1.46 -46.32
C ALA A 128 -25.29 -1.23 -45.52
N PRO A 129 -26.48 -1.49 -46.09
CA PRO A 129 -27.77 -1.08 -45.51
C PRO A 129 -28.16 -1.80 -44.20
N THR A 130 -27.88 -3.10 -44.11
CA THR A 130 -28.09 -3.92 -42.90
C THR A 130 -27.13 -3.49 -41.78
N ALA A 131 -25.85 -3.28 -42.09
CA ALA A 131 -24.88 -2.77 -41.14
C ALA A 131 -25.23 -1.35 -40.68
N PHE A 132 -25.68 -0.49 -41.60
CA PHE A 132 -26.09 0.87 -41.29
C PHE A 132 -27.27 0.89 -40.29
N ARG A 133 -28.32 0.09 -40.52
CA ARG A 133 -29.45 -0.03 -39.59
C ARG A 133 -29.03 -0.53 -38.21
N TYR A 134 -28.12 -1.51 -38.15
CA TYR A 134 -27.55 -1.97 -36.88
C TYR A 134 -26.77 -0.85 -36.17
N CYS A 135 -25.91 -0.14 -36.91
CA CYS A 135 -25.09 0.98 -36.41
C CYS A 135 -25.93 2.13 -35.82
N VAL A 136 -27.06 2.48 -36.46
CA VAL A 136 -27.98 3.50 -35.93
C VAL A 136 -28.49 3.13 -34.54
N ALA A 137 -28.91 1.87 -34.34
CA ALA A 137 -29.37 1.38 -33.05
C ALA A 137 -28.21 1.23 -32.04
N ALA A 138 -27.06 0.73 -32.50
CA ALA A 138 -25.88 0.50 -31.67
C ALA A 138 -25.27 1.79 -31.13
N ARG A 139 -25.27 2.89 -31.91
CA ARG A 139 -24.64 4.16 -31.54
C ARG A 139 -25.13 4.71 -30.20
N ARG A 140 -26.44 4.67 -29.95
CA ARG A 140 -27.03 5.15 -28.68
C ARG A 140 -26.65 4.24 -27.51
N ARG A 141 -26.69 2.92 -27.72
CA ARG A 141 -26.34 1.91 -26.71
C ARG A 141 -24.86 2.02 -26.31
N LEU A 142 -23.95 2.08 -27.29
CA LEU A 142 -22.51 2.19 -27.08
C LEU A 142 -22.13 3.48 -26.33
N ARG A 143 -22.73 4.63 -26.70
CA ARG A 143 -22.50 5.88 -25.97
C ARG A 143 -22.96 5.81 -24.51
N LYS A 144 -24.08 5.12 -24.24
CA LYS A 144 -24.56 4.92 -22.87
C LYS A 144 -23.61 4.03 -22.07
N ASN A 145 -23.13 2.93 -22.66
CA ASN A 145 -22.16 2.05 -22.00
C ASN A 145 -20.85 2.77 -21.71
N LEU A 146 -20.29 3.51 -22.68
CA LEU A 146 -19.08 4.31 -22.48
C LEU A 146 -19.24 5.39 -21.41
N ALA A 147 -20.40 6.04 -21.33
CA ALA A 147 -20.66 7.02 -20.27
C ALA A 147 -20.68 6.35 -18.89
N ARG A 148 -21.32 5.17 -18.78
CA ARG A 148 -21.34 4.38 -17.55
C ARG A 148 -19.93 3.92 -17.15
N ASP A 149 -19.14 3.41 -18.09
CA ASP A 149 -17.78 2.94 -17.79
C ASP A 149 -16.87 4.09 -17.34
N ARG A 150 -17.04 5.28 -17.96
CA ARG A 150 -16.36 6.50 -17.51
C ARG A 150 -16.80 6.94 -16.12
N GLU A 151 -18.09 6.84 -15.80
CA GLU A 151 -18.61 7.14 -14.48
C GLU A 151 -18.07 6.18 -13.42
N VAL A 152 -18.05 4.87 -13.73
CA VAL A 152 -17.45 3.84 -12.87
C VAL A 152 -15.96 4.13 -12.64
N ALA A 153 -15.18 4.32 -13.71
CA ALA A 153 -13.75 4.66 -13.60
C ALA A 153 -13.52 5.95 -12.80
N ALA A 154 -14.34 6.99 -13.00
CA ALA A 154 -14.25 8.23 -12.23
C ALA A 154 -14.60 8.01 -10.75
N SER A 155 -15.58 7.14 -10.45
CA SER A 155 -15.95 6.79 -9.09
C SER A 155 -14.85 5.99 -8.37
N GLU A 156 -14.19 5.07 -9.06
CA GLU A 156 -13.03 4.31 -8.56
C GLU A 156 -11.84 5.23 -8.31
N VAL A 157 -11.53 6.14 -9.24
CA VAL A 157 -10.48 7.16 -9.05
C VAL A 157 -10.81 8.06 -7.85
N LYS A 158 -12.08 8.46 -7.67
CA LYS A 158 -12.52 9.24 -6.51
C LYS A 158 -12.39 8.46 -5.20
N GLN A 159 -12.66 7.15 -5.20
CA GLN A 159 -12.42 6.28 -4.05
C GLN A 159 -10.93 6.14 -3.74
N MET A 160 -10.09 5.93 -4.76
CA MET A 160 -8.63 5.94 -4.60
C MET A 160 -8.11 7.27 -4.06
N GLY A 161 -8.67 8.40 -4.48
CA GLY A 161 -8.33 9.72 -3.95
C GLY A 161 -8.66 9.90 -2.46
N LYS A 162 -9.56 9.09 -1.89
CA LYS A 162 -9.76 9.03 -0.43
C LYS A 162 -8.66 8.24 0.28
N MET A 163 -8.11 7.21 -0.38
CA MET A 163 -7.06 6.35 0.15
C MET A 163 -5.65 6.88 -0.08
N VAL A 164 -5.47 7.82 -1.03
CA VAL A 164 -4.19 8.47 -1.39
C VAL A 164 -4.41 9.98 -1.53
N HIS A 165 -3.98 10.78 -0.55
CA HIS A 165 -4.24 12.22 -0.47
C HIS A 165 -3.02 13.03 0.00
N ASP A 166 -2.92 14.28 -0.41
CA ASP A 166 -1.84 15.23 -0.10
C ASP A 166 -1.44 15.36 1.39
N LYS A 167 -2.40 15.25 2.30
CA LYS A 167 -2.16 15.27 3.76
C LYS A 167 -1.72 13.93 4.38
N GLN A 168 -1.25 12.97 3.59
CA GLN A 168 -0.90 11.65 4.12
C GLN A 168 0.36 11.67 4.96
N GLN A 169 0.29 10.93 6.08
CA GLN A 169 1.47 10.59 6.84
C GLN A 169 2.12 9.37 6.22
N LEU A 170 3.32 9.57 5.70
CA LEU A 170 4.15 8.52 5.16
C LEU A 170 5.00 7.89 6.27
N ARG A 171 5.30 6.59 6.12
CA ARG A 171 6.12 5.82 7.05
C ARG A 171 7.14 5.00 6.29
N VAL A 172 8.32 4.82 6.89
CA VAL A 172 9.35 3.90 6.39
C VAL A 172 9.08 2.51 6.95
N ASN A 173 9.07 1.49 6.10
CA ASN A 173 8.83 0.11 6.48
C ASN A 173 9.89 -0.82 5.87
N PHE A 174 10.15 -1.92 6.56
CA PHE A 174 10.84 -3.07 5.96
C PHE A 174 9.85 -3.85 5.09
N GLY A 175 10.21 -4.08 3.84
CA GLY A 175 9.47 -4.91 2.89
C GLY A 175 9.81 -6.40 2.99
N CYS A 176 10.63 -6.79 3.95
CA CYS A 176 11.04 -8.16 4.22
C CYS A 176 11.30 -8.34 5.73
N LEU A 177 11.16 -9.57 6.21
CA LEU A 177 11.61 -9.93 7.55
C LEU A 177 13.13 -10.13 7.53
N LEU A 178 13.85 -9.49 8.44
CA LEU A 178 15.30 -9.64 8.51
C LEU A 178 15.70 -10.93 9.23
N PRO A 179 16.86 -11.53 8.90
CA PRO A 179 17.37 -12.74 9.57
C PRO A 179 17.47 -12.56 11.09
N SER A 180 17.23 -13.62 11.87
CA SER A 180 17.44 -13.64 13.32
C SER A 180 18.91 -13.89 13.70
N GLN A 181 19.68 -14.50 12.79
CA GLN A 181 21.10 -14.80 12.97
C GLN A 181 21.85 -14.47 11.67
N VAL A 182 22.91 -13.66 11.77
CA VAL A 182 23.71 -13.20 10.63
C VAL A 182 25.20 -13.53 10.82
N PRO A 183 25.78 -14.38 9.97
CA PRO A 183 27.21 -14.65 9.97
C PRO A 183 28.06 -13.46 9.49
N LEU A 184 29.22 -13.27 10.13
CA LEU A 184 30.16 -12.20 9.77
C LEU A 184 30.57 -12.28 8.30
N GLY A 185 30.45 -11.16 7.59
CA GLY A 185 30.82 -11.02 6.17
C GLY A 185 29.82 -11.62 5.18
N GLN A 186 28.77 -12.30 5.66
CA GLN A 186 27.71 -12.81 4.78
C GLN A 186 26.70 -11.71 4.44
N PHE A 187 26.41 -11.58 3.15
CA PHE A 187 25.40 -10.63 2.66
C PHE A 187 23.99 -11.19 2.79
N PHE A 188 23.06 -10.33 3.20
CA PHE A 188 21.62 -10.60 3.19
C PHE A 188 20.86 -9.44 2.54
N ASP A 189 19.67 -9.76 2.05
CA ASP A 189 18.80 -8.83 1.32
C ASP A 189 17.97 -7.98 2.30
N VAL A 190 17.90 -6.68 2.02
CA VAL A 190 17.08 -5.72 2.78
C VAL A 190 16.21 -4.94 1.79
N ASN A 191 14.91 -5.01 2.02
CA ASN A 191 13.91 -4.26 1.27
C ASN A 191 13.33 -3.18 2.17
N VAL A 192 13.29 -1.94 1.69
CA VAL A 192 12.66 -0.81 2.37
C VAL A 192 11.67 -0.13 1.45
N ASN A 193 10.58 0.36 2.03
CA ASN A 193 9.58 1.13 1.31
C ASN A 193 9.04 2.28 2.15
N ILE A 194 8.52 3.29 1.47
CA ILE A 194 7.73 4.35 2.08
C ILE A 194 6.30 4.21 1.60
N GLY A 195 5.35 4.29 2.53
CA GLY A 195 3.92 4.28 2.22
C GLY A 195 3.07 4.84 3.35
N ASN A 196 1.80 5.06 3.08
CA ASN A 196 0.80 5.39 4.09
C ASN A 196 0.41 4.14 4.92
N GLU A 197 -0.62 4.25 5.76
CA GLU A 197 -1.14 3.14 6.59
C GLU A 197 -1.59 1.90 5.79
N PHE A 198 -1.85 2.05 4.50
CA PHE A 198 -2.22 0.96 3.58
C PHE A 198 -1.04 0.48 2.73
N GLY A 199 0.18 0.99 2.98
CA GLY A 199 1.36 0.70 2.16
C GLY A 199 1.32 1.36 0.77
N LEU A 200 0.43 2.35 0.56
CA LEU A 200 0.30 3.06 -0.70
C LEU A 200 1.21 4.29 -0.72
N PHE A 201 1.80 4.56 -1.88
CA PHE A 201 2.67 5.70 -2.13
C PHE A 201 2.27 6.39 -3.43
N ARG A 202 2.13 7.73 -3.39
CA ARG A 202 1.81 8.52 -4.57
C ARG A 202 3.11 8.93 -5.28
N ARG A 203 3.28 8.49 -6.53
CA ARG A 203 4.47 8.80 -7.35
C ARG A 203 4.64 10.31 -7.58
N ASP A 204 3.53 11.03 -7.72
CA ASP A 204 3.50 12.49 -7.92
C ASP A 204 4.15 13.29 -6.78
N TYR A 205 4.44 12.66 -5.63
CA TYR A 205 5.15 13.32 -4.53
C TYR A 205 6.63 13.54 -4.80
N VAL A 206 7.24 12.77 -5.69
CA VAL A 206 8.63 12.94 -6.08
C VAL A 206 8.64 13.70 -7.40
N LYS A 207 9.11 14.94 -7.38
CA LYS A 207 9.23 15.72 -8.62
C LYS A 207 10.31 15.11 -9.51
N SER A 208 10.22 15.36 -10.82
CA SER A 208 11.22 14.89 -11.77
C SER A 208 12.63 15.37 -11.38
N GLY A 209 13.54 14.40 -11.14
CA GLY A 209 14.92 14.64 -10.69
C GLY A 209 15.11 14.77 -9.17
N GLU A 210 14.05 14.73 -8.37
CA GLU A 210 14.15 14.58 -6.92
C GLU A 210 14.27 13.10 -6.53
N HIS A 211 14.99 12.83 -5.45
CA HIS A 211 15.11 11.50 -4.88
C HIS A 211 14.91 11.57 -3.37
N ILE A 212 14.32 10.50 -2.82
CA ILE A 212 14.20 10.33 -1.38
C ILE A 212 15.38 9.52 -0.90
N TYR A 213 16.10 10.07 0.07
CA TYR A 213 17.26 9.42 0.65
C TYR A 213 16.95 8.94 2.07
N LEU A 214 17.27 7.68 2.34
CA LEU A 214 17.27 7.08 3.66
C LEU A 214 18.71 6.77 4.09
N GLN A 215 18.92 6.63 5.38
CA GLN A 215 20.19 6.22 5.97
C GLN A 215 19.97 4.90 6.69
N CYS A 216 20.79 3.90 6.35
CA CYS A 216 20.87 2.62 7.02
C CYS A 216 22.03 2.60 8.01
N THR A 217 21.76 2.25 9.27
CA THR A 217 22.75 2.17 10.36
C THR A 217 22.50 0.95 11.23
N LEU A 218 23.52 0.54 11.98
CA LEU A 218 23.40 -0.49 13.01
C LEU A 218 23.07 0.18 14.36
N ARG A 219 22.09 -0.36 15.08
CA ARG A 219 21.70 0.04 16.43
C ARG A 219 22.22 -1.00 17.45
N ASN A 220 22.45 -0.55 18.68
CA ASN A 220 23.00 -1.33 19.81
C ASN A 220 24.43 -1.86 19.60
N ASP A 221 25.21 -1.23 18.71
CA ASP A 221 26.66 -1.41 18.63
C ASP A 221 27.39 -0.36 19.47
N SER A 222 27.17 -0.40 20.78
CA SER A 222 27.67 0.59 21.75
C SER A 222 29.20 0.72 21.77
N ALA A 223 29.93 -0.30 21.32
CA ALA A 223 31.39 -0.32 21.26
C ALA A 223 31.95 -0.08 19.85
N GLY A 224 31.11 0.22 18.85
CA GLY A 224 31.53 0.44 17.46
C GLY A 224 32.31 -0.75 16.89
N ARG A 225 31.93 -1.97 17.29
CA ARG A 225 32.64 -3.22 16.96
C ARG A 225 32.31 -3.72 15.58
N PHE A 226 31.20 -3.29 15.03
CA PHE A 226 30.69 -3.74 13.75
C PHE A 226 30.50 -2.57 12.80
N LYS A 227 30.67 -2.84 11.51
CA LYS A 227 30.35 -1.90 10.44
C LYS A 227 29.53 -2.60 9.36
N LEU A 228 28.64 -1.86 8.75
CA LEU A 228 27.87 -2.32 7.61
C LEU A 228 28.69 -2.16 6.33
N VAL A 229 28.73 -3.20 5.52
CA VAL A 229 29.28 -3.17 4.17
C VAL A 229 28.14 -3.39 3.20
N PHE A 230 27.98 -2.44 2.28
CA PHE A 230 26.93 -2.47 1.27
C PHE A 230 27.51 -3.01 -0.03
N GLN A 231 26.82 -3.98 -0.64
CA GLN A 231 27.20 -4.47 -1.94
C GLN A 231 26.89 -3.39 -2.98
N ARG A 232 27.85 -3.07 -3.85
CA ARG A 232 27.59 -2.18 -5.01
C ARG A 232 26.53 -2.84 -5.91
N PRO A 233 25.67 -2.05 -6.59
CA PRO A 233 24.59 -2.61 -7.39
C PRO A 233 25.10 -3.64 -8.41
N LEU A 234 24.38 -4.75 -8.56
CA LEU A 234 24.48 -5.63 -9.73
C LEU A 234 23.93 -4.82 -10.91
N ASP A 235 24.81 -4.55 -11.88
CA ASP A 235 24.60 -3.99 -13.23
C ASP A 235 23.47 -2.98 -13.52
N ALA A 236 23.85 -1.89 -14.19
CA ALA A 236 23.00 -0.77 -14.58
C ALA A 236 21.83 -1.09 -15.54
N SER A 237 21.71 -2.33 -16.03
CA SER A 237 20.65 -2.73 -16.98
C SER A 237 19.31 -3.10 -16.32
N ASP A 238 19.29 -3.38 -15.02
CA ASP A 238 18.06 -3.67 -14.26
C ASP A 238 17.54 -2.46 -13.44
N VAL A 239 18.23 -1.32 -13.53
CA VAL A 239 18.11 -0.15 -12.60
C VAL A 239 16.93 0.78 -12.92
N GLY A 240 16.08 0.43 -13.88
CA GLY A 240 14.88 1.24 -14.18
C GLY A 240 13.91 1.33 -13.00
N ASP A 241 13.95 0.36 -12.07
CA ASP A 241 12.91 0.16 -11.06
C ASP A 241 13.44 -0.19 -9.65
N THR A 242 14.75 -0.17 -9.39
CA THR A 242 15.33 -0.60 -8.10
C THR A 242 16.14 0.52 -7.43
N GLY A 243 15.72 0.96 -6.24
CA GLY A 243 16.53 1.86 -5.41
C GLY A 243 17.86 1.23 -5.00
N SER A 244 18.88 2.04 -4.70
CA SER A 244 20.27 1.60 -4.47
C SER A 244 20.82 2.08 -3.13
N ALA A 245 21.86 1.43 -2.61
CA ALA A 245 22.60 1.88 -1.42
C ALA A 245 24.06 2.17 -1.76
N ASP A 246 24.62 3.26 -1.21
CA ASP A 246 26.04 3.56 -1.36
C ASP A 246 26.89 2.99 -0.21
N ALA A 247 28.21 3.14 -0.32
CA ALA A 247 29.16 2.62 0.67
C ALA A 247 29.01 3.23 2.09
N THR A 248 28.30 4.35 2.22
CA THR A 248 28.03 5.00 3.50
C THR A 248 26.69 4.59 4.11
N GLY A 249 25.94 3.71 3.43
CA GLY A 249 24.61 3.30 3.84
C GLY A 249 23.52 4.30 3.50
N LYS A 250 23.81 5.29 2.63
CA LYS A 250 22.78 6.15 2.06
C LYS A 250 22.02 5.37 1.00
N VAL A 251 20.74 5.16 1.24
CA VAL A 251 19.80 4.42 0.38
C VAL A 251 18.99 5.42 -0.43
N THR A 252 18.96 5.26 -1.74
CA THR A 252 18.19 6.07 -2.69
C THR A 252 16.95 5.29 -3.09
N LEU A 253 15.76 5.82 -2.79
CA LEU A 253 14.51 5.20 -3.23
C LEU A 253 14.24 5.48 -4.72
N ASN A 254 13.58 4.53 -5.39
CA ASN A 254 13.03 4.73 -6.72
C ASN A 254 11.80 5.66 -6.72
N ASP A 255 11.25 5.93 -7.90
CA ASP A 255 10.03 6.72 -8.12
C ASP A 255 8.76 6.10 -7.48
N ARG A 256 8.81 4.83 -7.10
CA ARG A 256 7.76 4.10 -6.36
C ARG A 256 7.95 4.12 -4.85
N GLY A 257 8.96 4.83 -4.33
CA GLY A 257 9.25 4.89 -2.91
C GLY A 257 9.82 3.59 -2.33
N LYS A 258 10.51 2.78 -3.14
CA LYS A 258 11.10 1.49 -2.73
C LYS A 258 12.59 1.44 -3.00
N ALA A 259 13.31 0.67 -2.18
CA ALA A 259 14.70 0.29 -2.44
C ALA A 259 14.99 -1.13 -1.93
N SER A 260 15.86 -1.81 -2.66
CA SER A 260 16.35 -3.15 -2.32
C SER A 260 17.87 -3.12 -2.36
N PHE A 261 18.53 -3.58 -1.31
CA PHE A 261 19.98 -3.59 -1.25
C PHE A 261 20.50 -4.77 -0.43
N ARG A 262 21.76 -5.14 -0.67
CA ARG A 262 22.46 -6.19 0.08
C ARG A 262 23.44 -5.58 1.05
N VAL A 263 23.39 -6.06 2.29
CA VAL A 263 24.27 -5.62 3.37
C VAL A 263 24.89 -6.81 4.07
N ALA A 264 26.14 -6.65 4.50
CA ALA A 264 26.85 -7.58 5.36
C ALA A 264 27.34 -6.85 6.61
N VAL A 265 27.42 -7.57 7.72
CA VAL A 265 28.01 -7.06 8.96
C VAL A 265 29.44 -7.57 9.07
N VAL A 266 30.40 -6.68 9.27
CA VAL A 266 31.83 -7.05 9.45
C VAL A 266 32.39 -6.38 10.69
N VAL A 267 33.49 -6.92 11.22
CA VAL A 267 34.18 -6.34 12.38
C VAL A 267 34.84 -5.01 12.00
N ALA A 268 34.69 -4.01 12.87
CA ALA A 268 35.35 -2.72 12.78
C ALA A 268 36.72 -2.81 13.50
N GLY A 269 37.79 -2.87 12.71
CA GLY A 269 39.17 -2.88 13.22
C GLY A 269 39.70 -4.26 13.62
N ALA A 270 40.87 -4.30 14.26
CA ALA A 270 41.59 -5.51 14.65
C ALA A 270 41.23 -5.99 16.08
N SER A 271 39.96 -5.91 16.47
CA SER A 271 39.50 -6.42 17.77
C SER A 271 39.48 -7.95 17.73
N LYS A 272 40.34 -8.56 18.55
CA LYS A 272 40.41 -10.01 18.76
C LYS A 272 39.35 -10.39 19.81
N GLY A 273 38.37 -11.19 19.40
CA GLY A 273 37.43 -11.86 20.30
C GLY A 273 36.00 -11.77 19.79
N ALA A 274 35.52 -12.84 19.17
CA ALA A 274 34.17 -12.97 18.60
C ALA A 274 33.17 -13.57 19.61
N ASP A 275 33.24 -13.19 20.89
CA ASP A 275 32.37 -13.74 21.95
C ASP A 275 31.37 -12.70 22.45
N SER A 276 30.57 -12.15 21.54
CA SER A 276 29.50 -11.23 21.90
C SER A 276 28.15 -11.75 21.48
N THR A 277 27.38 -12.23 22.45
CA THR A 277 25.97 -12.60 22.35
C THR A 277 25.02 -11.40 22.24
N THR A 278 25.51 -10.15 22.35
CA THR A 278 24.66 -8.97 22.34
C THR A 278 23.94 -8.82 20.99
N PRO A 279 22.60 -8.85 20.97
CA PRO A 279 21.84 -8.68 19.74
C PRO A 279 21.95 -7.24 19.23
N VAL A 280 22.02 -7.09 17.91
CA VAL A 280 22.03 -5.81 17.20
C VAL A 280 20.76 -5.69 16.36
N ALA A 281 20.43 -4.48 15.90
CA ALA A 281 19.30 -4.26 15.00
C ALA A 281 19.66 -3.30 13.88
N LEU A 282 18.98 -3.42 12.74
CA LEU A 282 19.12 -2.50 11.62
C LEU A 282 18.16 -1.33 11.80
N GLN A 283 18.64 -0.11 11.67
CA GLN A 283 17.84 1.10 11.74
C GLN A 283 17.87 1.84 10.41
N ILE A 284 16.70 2.23 9.92
CA ILE A 284 16.53 3.06 8.72
C ILE A 284 15.88 4.38 9.14
N ARG A 285 16.53 5.50 8.84
CA ARG A 285 16.03 6.85 9.12
C ARG A 285 16.03 7.72 7.85
N ALA A 286 15.32 8.83 7.86
CA ALA A 286 15.48 9.83 6.80
C ALA A 286 16.92 10.37 6.78
N HIS A 287 17.50 10.48 5.59
CA HIS A 287 18.83 11.06 5.42
C HIS A 287 18.73 12.60 5.34
N GLU A 288 19.71 13.33 5.87
CA GLU A 288 19.72 14.80 5.93
C GLU A 288 19.61 15.48 4.54
N LEU A 289 20.19 14.84 3.52
CA LEU A 289 20.06 15.27 2.11
C LEU A 289 18.65 15.11 1.52
N SER A 290 17.76 14.36 2.17
CA SER A 290 16.37 14.24 1.74
C SER A 290 15.67 15.58 2.00
N LYS A 291 15.43 16.34 0.93
CA LYS A 291 14.75 17.65 1.00
C LYS A 291 13.27 17.55 1.31
N ALA A 292 12.73 16.34 1.36
CA ALA A 292 11.31 16.16 1.52
C ALA A 292 10.86 16.50 2.95
N THR A 293 9.79 17.28 3.06
CA THR A 293 9.25 17.78 4.33
C THR A 293 8.46 16.75 5.12
N TRP A 294 8.65 15.46 4.87
CA TRP A 294 7.92 14.39 5.55
C TRP A 294 8.58 14.05 6.88
N ASN A 295 7.76 13.99 7.93
CA ASN A 295 8.19 13.49 9.23
C ASN A 295 8.25 11.95 9.20
N LEU A 296 9.34 11.41 8.64
CA LEU A 296 9.57 9.97 8.52
C LEU A 296 10.26 9.44 9.76
N PHE A 297 9.49 8.81 10.66
CA PHE A 297 10.05 8.17 11.85
C PHE A 297 10.96 6.99 11.49
N PRO A 298 12.09 6.82 12.22
CA PRO A 298 12.99 5.70 11.99
C PRO A 298 12.31 4.33 12.21
N VAL A 299 12.53 3.39 11.29
CA VAL A 299 12.19 1.98 11.50
C VAL A 299 13.40 1.22 12.01
N VAL A 300 13.18 0.34 12.96
CA VAL A 300 14.18 -0.55 13.54
C VAL A 300 13.74 -1.99 13.30
N SER A 301 14.65 -2.86 12.89
CA SER A 301 14.33 -4.28 12.70
C SER A 301 14.16 -4.99 14.03
N LEU A 302 13.63 -6.21 14.01
CA LEU A 302 13.84 -7.12 15.13
C LEU A 302 15.34 -7.32 15.38
N PRO A 303 15.74 -7.57 16.66
CA PRO A 303 17.11 -7.86 17.00
C PRO A 303 17.58 -9.16 16.34
N PHE A 304 18.83 -9.18 15.91
CA PHE A 304 19.50 -10.36 15.38
C PHE A 304 20.89 -10.53 15.99
N THR A 305 21.33 -11.78 16.11
CA THR A 305 22.65 -12.11 16.66
C THR A 305 23.68 -12.22 15.55
N ILE A 306 24.84 -11.61 15.75
CA ILE A 306 25.98 -11.77 14.85
C ILE A 306 26.76 -13.00 15.28
N VAL A 307 27.07 -13.88 14.33
CA VAL A 307 27.82 -15.12 14.59
C VAL A 307 29.10 -15.20 13.76
N PRO A 308 30.08 -16.04 14.15
CA PRO A 308 31.32 -16.20 13.39
C PRO A 308 31.09 -16.55 11.91
N ALA A 309 32.09 -16.22 11.09
CA ALA A 309 32.06 -16.54 9.66
C ALA A 309 32.09 -18.07 9.47
N GLY A 310 31.08 -18.62 8.79
CA GLY A 310 30.93 -20.06 8.53
C GLY A 310 29.72 -20.71 9.21
N ASP A 311 29.11 -20.05 10.19
CA ASP A 311 27.83 -20.47 10.77
C ASP A 311 26.67 -20.26 9.78
N GLU A 312 25.53 -20.89 10.04
CA GLU A 312 24.34 -20.75 9.20
C GLU A 312 23.57 -19.46 9.50
N MET A 313 23.16 -18.78 8.44
CA MET A 313 22.19 -17.68 8.52
C MET A 313 20.80 -18.25 8.81
N LYS A 314 20.11 -17.71 9.81
CA LYS A 314 18.74 -18.12 10.16
C LYS A 314 17.75 -17.05 9.78
N GLU A 315 16.65 -17.47 9.17
CA GLU A 315 15.53 -16.57 8.86
C GLU A 315 14.98 -15.90 10.12
N GLY A 316 14.36 -14.73 9.93
CA GLY A 316 13.70 -14.04 11.02
C GLY A 316 12.47 -14.81 11.50
N VAL A 317 12.12 -14.61 12.77
CA VAL A 317 10.91 -15.18 13.36
C VAL A 317 10.14 -14.03 13.99
N THR A 318 8.87 -13.89 13.61
CA THR A 318 7.98 -12.82 14.08
C THR A 318 7.36 -13.13 15.45
N GLY A 319 7.53 -14.36 15.92
CA GLY A 319 6.93 -14.89 17.14
C GLY A 319 5.40 -14.98 17.06
N ASP A 320 4.78 -15.37 18.17
CA ASP A 320 3.32 -15.53 18.26
C ASP A 320 2.56 -14.20 18.07
N LEU A 321 3.22 -13.08 18.37
CA LEU A 321 2.66 -11.73 18.23
C LEU A 321 2.72 -11.19 16.80
N GLY A 322 3.46 -11.85 15.89
CA GLY A 322 3.61 -11.39 14.51
C GLY A 322 4.27 -10.02 14.41
N VAL A 323 5.25 -9.70 15.27
CA VAL A 323 5.99 -8.42 15.20
C VAL A 323 7.02 -8.50 14.07
N HIS A 324 7.11 -7.47 13.24
CA HIS A 324 8.06 -7.44 12.11
C HIS A 324 9.16 -6.40 12.30
N CYS A 325 8.85 -5.29 12.96
CA CYS A 325 9.76 -4.18 13.18
C CYS A 325 9.32 -3.36 14.39
N CYS A 326 10.14 -2.39 14.76
CA CYS A 326 9.84 -1.39 15.79
C CYS A 326 9.97 0.02 15.20
N ARG A 327 9.26 0.98 15.79
CA ARG A 327 9.44 2.41 15.56
C ARG A 327 10.27 3.00 16.67
N ALA A 328 11.31 3.75 16.33
CA ALA A 328 12.04 4.53 17.32
C ALA A 328 11.45 5.94 17.41
N VAL A 329 11.07 6.35 18.62
CA VAL A 329 10.59 7.70 18.91
C VAL A 329 11.54 8.36 19.90
N ALA A 330 12.23 9.41 19.43
CA ALA A 330 13.02 10.28 20.29
C ALA A 330 12.11 11.31 20.96
N MET A 331 12.34 11.56 22.25
CA MET A 331 11.62 12.59 23.01
C MET A 331 12.58 13.46 23.80
N ASP A 332 12.30 14.76 23.81
CA ASP A 332 13.06 15.72 24.59
C ASP A 332 12.92 15.42 26.09
N GLY A 333 14.07 15.32 26.78
CA GLY A 333 14.12 14.98 28.21
C GLY A 333 14.32 13.49 28.52
N LEU A 334 14.28 12.60 27.51
CA LEU A 334 14.66 11.19 27.69
C LEU A 334 16.13 10.95 27.32
N HIS A 335 16.78 10.05 28.07
CA HIS A 335 18.15 9.63 27.80
C HIS A 335 18.27 8.60 26.66
N HIS A 336 17.15 8.01 26.22
CA HIS A 336 17.10 7.01 25.14
C HIS A 336 15.79 7.10 24.34
N ASP A 337 15.79 6.57 23.11
CA ASP A 337 14.56 6.47 22.30
C ASP A 337 13.66 5.35 22.81
N ILE A 338 12.36 5.56 22.70
CA ILE A 338 11.32 4.56 22.98
C ILE A 338 11.11 3.71 21.73
N LEU A 339 11.03 2.39 21.89
CA LEU A 339 10.79 1.45 20.79
C LEU A 339 9.36 0.90 20.82
N LEU A 340 8.62 1.13 19.74
CA LEU A 340 7.24 0.65 19.61
C LEU A 340 7.18 -0.50 18.61
N ALA A 341 6.89 -1.72 19.06
CA ALA A 341 6.73 -2.87 18.20
C ALA A 341 5.52 -2.72 17.27
N GLU A 342 5.73 -3.03 15.99
CA GLU A 342 4.73 -3.03 14.93
C GLU A 342 4.47 -4.47 14.46
N SER A 343 3.20 -4.89 14.57
CA SER A 343 2.70 -6.13 13.99
C SER A 343 1.77 -5.81 12.81
N PRO A 344 2.22 -6.02 11.56
CA PRO A 344 1.38 -5.82 10.38
C PRO A 344 0.23 -6.84 10.35
N GLY A 345 -1.01 -6.38 10.18
CA GLY A 345 -2.18 -7.24 9.96
C GLY A 345 -2.91 -7.73 11.23
N ASN A 346 -2.26 -7.70 12.39
CA ASN A 346 -2.95 -7.88 13.68
C ASN A 346 -3.50 -6.52 14.15
N LEU A 347 -4.81 -6.46 14.37
CA LEU A 347 -5.49 -5.32 14.99
C LEU A 347 -4.76 -4.93 16.29
N GLY A 348 -4.37 -3.66 16.44
CA GLY A 348 -3.98 -3.17 17.76
C GLY A 348 -3.06 -1.97 17.81
N ILE A 349 -1.88 -2.00 17.19
CA ILE A 349 -0.88 -0.91 17.38
C ILE A 349 -0.33 -0.35 16.06
N GLY A 350 -0.56 -1.00 14.92
CA GLY A 350 -0.08 -0.53 13.60
C GLY A 350 -1.16 -0.17 12.57
N GLY A 351 -2.44 -0.53 12.81
CA GLY A 351 -3.43 -0.65 11.73
C GLY A 351 -4.52 0.43 11.62
N LYS A 352 -4.88 1.13 12.71
CA LYS A 352 -5.95 2.16 12.66
C LYS A 352 -5.75 3.38 13.58
N LEU A 353 -4.66 3.44 14.35
CA LEU A 353 -4.34 4.61 15.16
C LEU A 353 -3.27 5.42 14.43
N LYS A 354 -3.66 6.59 13.91
CA LYS A 354 -2.71 7.51 13.30
C LYS A 354 -1.90 8.16 14.41
N TRP A 355 -0.76 7.52 14.72
CA TRP A 355 0.53 8.08 15.15
C TRP A 355 0.47 9.47 15.75
N TRP A 356 -0.11 9.49 16.94
CA TRP A 356 0.33 10.29 18.07
C TRP A 356 -0.40 9.69 19.27
N SER A 357 0.34 9.45 20.36
CA SER A 357 -0.21 9.24 21.70
C SER A 357 -0.83 7.84 21.95
N SER A 358 -0.12 6.99 22.69
CA SER A 358 -0.62 5.89 23.56
C SER A 358 0.56 5.12 24.17
N ALA A 359 1.71 5.17 23.50
CA ALA A 359 2.95 4.56 24.00
C ALA A 359 4.08 5.59 24.11
N ALA A 360 4.20 6.51 23.14
CA ALA A 360 5.25 7.53 23.14
C ALA A 360 5.08 8.54 24.30
N ASP A 361 3.90 9.15 24.45
CA ASP A 361 3.61 10.09 25.55
C ASP A 361 3.65 9.44 26.95
N TRP A 362 3.46 8.12 27.00
CA TRP A 362 3.36 7.35 28.24
C TRP A 362 4.71 6.92 28.76
N ALA A 363 5.62 6.59 27.86
CA ALA A 363 7.01 6.44 28.22
C ALA A 363 7.57 7.76 28.77
N SER A 364 7.26 8.92 28.17
CA SER A 364 7.57 10.23 28.78
C SER A 364 7.08 10.36 30.23
N LEU A 365 5.81 10.03 30.50
CA LEU A 365 5.22 10.10 31.84
C LEU A 365 5.87 9.12 32.84
N ALA A 366 6.16 7.90 32.40
CA ALA A 366 6.82 6.85 33.21
C ALA A 366 8.31 7.14 33.46
N PHE A 367 9.02 7.72 32.49
CA PHE A 367 10.44 8.07 32.61
C PHE A 367 10.68 9.37 33.37
N SER A 368 9.74 10.33 33.34
CA SER A 368 9.84 11.64 34.00
C SER A 368 9.60 11.57 35.52
N ALA A 369 8.80 10.60 36.00
CA ALA A 369 8.42 10.50 37.40
C ALA A 369 8.87 9.15 38.00
N PRO A 370 10.03 9.09 38.69
CA PRO A 370 10.60 7.86 39.28
C PRO A 370 9.68 7.12 40.28
N SER A 371 8.54 7.71 40.66
CA SER A 371 7.58 7.19 41.63
C SER A 371 6.16 6.96 41.08
N ALA A 372 5.89 7.27 39.80
CA ALA A 372 4.56 7.10 39.23
C ALA A 372 4.27 5.62 38.90
N ARG A 373 3.16 5.09 39.42
CA ARG A 373 2.67 3.75 39.05
C ARG A 373 1.77 3.85 37.82
N VAL A 374 2.27 3.39 36.68
CA VAL A 374 1.56 3.50 35.40
C VAL A 374 0.86 2.17 35.06
N THR A 375 -0.42 2.25 34.72
CA THR A 375 -1.20 1.12 34.17
C THR A 375 -1.67 1.49 32.77
N LEU A 376 -1.23 0.74 31.77
CA LEU A 376 -1.66 0.86 30.38
C LEU A 376 -2.86 -0.06 30.15
N THR A 377 -3.87 0.41 29.43
CA THR A 377 -5.09 -0.36 29.20
C THR A 377 -5.51 -0.37 27.74
N ASP A 378 -5.95 -1.53 27.26
CA ASP A 378 -6.51 -1.71 25.91
C ASP A 378 -7.41 -2.95 25.89
N ILE A 379 -7.95 -3.32 24.73
CA ILE A 379 -8.71 -4.56 24.52
C ILE A 379 -7.81 -5.80 24.70
N GLN A 380 -8.43 -6.93 25.03
CA GLN A 380 -7.73 -8.17 25.40
C GLN A 380 -6.68 -8.59 24.37
N GLU A 381 -7.00 -8.45 23.08
CA GLU A 381 -6.17 -8.87 21.95
C GLU A 381 -4.88 -8.04 21.85
N VAL A 382 -4.85 -6.82 22.39
CA VAL A 382 -3.72 -5.88 22.29
C VAL A 382 -2.76 -6.00 23.49
N ILE A 383 -3.24 -6.52 24.63
CA ILE A 383 -2.45 -6.65 25.86
C ILE A 383 -1.10 -7.35 25.66
N PRO A 384 -1.00 -8.49 24.94
CA PRO A 384 0.28 -9.15 24.74
C PRO A 384 1.32 -8.28 24.02
N LEU A 385 0.87 -7.40 23.11
CA LEU A 385 1.75 -6.48 22.39
C LEU A 385 2.18 -5.28 23.26
N LEU A 386 1.28 -4.78 24.12
CA LEU A 386 1.65 -3.77 25.11
C LEU A 386 2.67 -4.29 26.11
N GLU A 387 2.48 -5.51 26.62
CA GLU A 387 3.47 -6.15 27.49
C GLU A 387 4.82 -6.30 26.79
N TYR A 388 4.82 -6.69 25.51
CA TYR A 388 6.06 -6.78 24.72
C TYR A 388 6.80 -5.44 24.68
N ASN A 389 6.09 -4.34 24.42
CA ASN A 389 6.69 -2.99 24.41
C ASN A 389 7.22 -2.58 25.79
N ILE A 390 6.48 -2.86 26.87
CA ILE A 390 6.96 -2.60 28.24
C ILE A 390 8.28 -3.35 28.51
N ARG A 391 8.38 -4.62 28.12
CA ARG A 391 9.62 -5.39 28.31
C ARG A 391 10.78 -4.83 27.48
N LEU A 392 10.48 -4.40 26.24
CA LEU A 392 11.45 -3.84 25.30
C LEU A 392 12.12 -2.58 25.86
N ASP A 393 11.34 -1.67 26.44
CA ASP A 393 11.84 -0.38 26.91
C ASP A 393 12.32 -0.39 28.38
N PHE A 394 11.68 -1.17 29.26
CA PHE A 394 11.92 -1.09 30.72
C PHE A 394 12.71 -2.26 31.33
N LEU A 395 12.70 -3.44 30.72
CA LEU A 395 13.35 -4.63 31.33
C LEU A 395 14.71 -4.95 30.70
N GLN A 396 14.88 -4.76 29.39
CA GLN A 396 16.15 -5.04 28.71
C GLN A 396 17.30 -4.07 29.07
N GLN A 397 16.99 -2.87 29.58
CA GLN A 397 18.02 -1.92 30.02
C GLN A 397 18.66 -2.30 31.36
N SER A 398 18.01 -3.14 32.18
CA SER A 398 18.50 -3.50 33.52
C SER A 398 19.64 -4.52 33.55
N GLU A 399 19.86 -5.26 32.46
CA GLU A 399 20.92 -6.29 32.39
C GLU A 399 22.21 -5.79 31.73
N ALA A 400 22.21 -4.61 31.10
CA ALA A 400 23.36 -4.10 30.34
C ALA A 400 24.32 -3.22 31.17
N ASP A 401 23.90 -2.74 32.34
CA ASP A 401 24.76 -1.96 33.22
C ASP A 401 25.46 -2.88 34.23
N GLU A 402 26.79 -3.05 34.06
CA GLU A 402 27.65 -3.51 35.15
C GLU A 402 27.40 -2.65 36.40
N PRO A 403 27.48 -3.21 37.62
CA PRO A 403 27.26 -2.45 38.85
C PRO A 403 28.39 -1.44 39.01
N THR A 404 28.21 -0.23 38.45
CA THR A 404 29.09 0.88 38.73
C THR A 404 28.99 1.21 40.22
N LYS A 405 30.17 1.37 40.83
CA LYS A 405 30.43 1.36 42.27
C LYS A 405 29.86 2.56 43.07
N TYR A 406 28.85 3.24 42.53
CA TYR A 406 28.17 4.35 43.19
C TYR A 406 26.66 4.12 43.10
N PRO A 407 25.98 3.82 44.23
CA PRO A 407 24.53 3.79 44.21
C PRO A 407 24.05 5.22 43.95
N ALA A 408 23.54 5.48 42.76
CA ALA A 408 22.73 6.66 42.53
C ALA A 408 21.57 6.60 43.53
N LYS A 409 21.51 7.58 44.43
CA LYS A 409 20.34 7.79 45.29
C LYS A 409 19.15 8.12 44.38
N GLY A 410 18.32 7.13 44.08
CA GLY A 410 17.06 7.29 43.35
C GLY A 410 16.32 5.96 43.40
N GLY A 411 15.08 5.96 43.89
CA GLY A 411 14.29 4.74 44.08
C GLY A 411 14.11 3.93 42.79
N VAL A 412 13.90 2.62 42.94
CA VAL A 412 13.56 1.72 41.83
C VAL A 412 12.37 2.31 41.07
N ALA A 413 12.57 2.70 39.81
CA ALA A 413 11.51 3.19 38.96
C ALA A 413 10.40 2.12 38.85
N ALA A 414 9.15 2.50 39.09
CA ALA A 414 8.03 1.56 38.99
C ALA A 414 7.81 1.15 37.53
N VAL A 415 7.96 -0.14 37.22
CA VAL A 415 7.74 -0.67 35.88
C VAL A 415 6.24 -0.58 35.55
N PRO A 416 5.84 -0.03 34.38
CA PRO A 416 4.45 -0.01 33.95
C PRO A 416 3.85 -1.41 33.82
N VAL A 417 2.53 -1.51 33.95
CA VAL A 417 1.81 -2.77 33.75
C VAL A 417 0.70 -2.61 32.70
N ALA A 418 0.50 -3.63 31.86
CA ALA A 418 -0.61 -3.68 30.92
C ALA A 418 -1.80 -4.44 31.53
N ARG A 419 -3.03 -3.95 31.33
CA ARG A 419 -4.27 -4.57 31.80
C ARG A 419 -5.37 -4.45 30.77
N GLU A 420 -6.19 -5.47 30.65
CA GLU A 420 -7.38 -5.42 29.80
C GLU A 420 -8.42 -4.44 30.39
N HIS A 421 -8.96 -3.57 29.54
CA HIS A 421 -10.13 -2.76 29.89
C HIS A 421 -10.91 -2.41 28.63
N LEU A 422 -12.02 -3.11 28.41
CA LEU A 422 -12.98 -2.76 27.39
C LEU A 422 -13.85 -1.60 27.87
N TRP A 423 -13.95 -0.53 27.08
CA TRP A 423 -14.75 0.63 27.47
C TRP A 423 -16.22 0.24 27.69
N GLY A 424 -16.80 0.75 28.77
CA GLY A 424 -18.19 0.50 29.18
C GLY A 424 -18.33 -0.65 30.19
N GLU A 425 -17.34 -1.53 30.28
CA GLU A 425 -17.30 -2.59 31.29
C GLU A 425 -16.77 -2.07 32.64
N PRO A 426 -17.13 -2.70 33.78
CA PRO A 426 -16.63 -2.30 35.08
C PRO A 426 -15.13 -2.63 35.22
N PRO A 427 -14.32 -1.75 35.83
CA PRO A 427 -12.89 -1.98 36.02
C PRO A 427 -12.67 -3.07 37.08
N ARG A 428 -12.13 -4.22 36.68
CA ARG A 428 -11.92 -5.37 37.58
C ARG A 428 -10.51 -5.40 38.19
N ASP A 429 -9.50 -5.06 37.40
CA ASP A 429 -8.07 -5.15 37.77
C ASP A 429 -7.32 -3.83 37.62
N LEU A 430 -8.03 -2.71 37.76
CA LEU A 430 -7.49 -1.36 37.66
C LEU A 430 -7.41 -0.67 39.03
N PRO A 431 -6.53 0.33 39.21
CA PRO A 431 -6.50 1.15 40.41
C PRO A 431 -7.87 1.78 40.68
N SER A 432 -8.35 1.70 41.92
CA SER A 432 -9.70 2.14 42.27
C SER A 432 -9.92 3.64 42.09
N GLN A 433 -8.85 4.45 42.09
CA GLN A 433 -8.87 5.91 41.95
C GLN A 433 -7.51 6.42 41.41
N PRO A 434 -7.33 6.56 40.09
CA PRO A 434 -6.14 7.18 39.52
C PRO A 434 -6.11 8.70 39.80
N ASP A 435 -4.91 9.21 40.11
CA ASP A 435 -4.66 10.66 40.22
C ASP A 435 -4.77 11.34 38.85
N VAL A 436 -4.27 10.66 37.82
CA VAL A 436 -4.24 11.14 36.44
C VAL A 436 -4.71 10.04 35.49
N LEU A 437 -5.65 10.38 34.61
CA LEU A 437 -6.02 9.58 33.43
C LEU A 437 -5.53 10.31 32.19
N VAL A 438 -4.88 9.58 31.28
CA VAL A 438 -4.45 10.14 30.00
C VAL A 438 -5.17 9.41 28.88
N LEU A 439 -5.66 10.16 27.92
CA LEU A 439 -6.39 9.70 26.76
C LEU A 439 -5.72 10.24 25.50
N SER A 440 -5.69 9.39 24.49
CA SER A 440 -4.90 9.64 23.31
C SER A 440 -5.63 9.23 22.05
N ASP A 441 -6.10 10.21 21.28
CA ASP A 441 -6.74 9.98 19.98
C ASP A 441 -7.81 8.88 20.04
N VAL A 442 -8.57 8.85 21.14
CA VAL A 442 -9.59 7.82 21.45
C VAL A 442 -10.97 8.14 20.85
N VAL A 443 -11.16 9.36 20.33
CA VAL A 443 -12.44 9.85 19.80
C VAL A 443 -12.42 9.78 18.26
N TYR A 444 -12.65 8.59 17.73
CA TYR A 444 -12.68 8.36 16.28
C TYR A 444 -13.88 7.52 15.79
N ASP A 445 -14.38 6.63 16.64
CA ASP A 445 -15.49 5.72 16.33
C ASP A 445 -16.74 6.06 17.16
N PRO A 446 -17.87 6.43 16.52
CA PRO A 446 -19.10 6.76 17.23
C PRO A 446 -19.61 5.66 18.17
N GLU A 447 -19.34 4.38 17.87
CA GLU A 447 -19.74 3.27 18.74
C GLU A 447 -19.01 3.31 20.09
N GLY A 448 -17.79 3.85 20.13
CA GLY A 448 -16.97 3.94 21.34
C GLY A 448 -17.28 5.15 22.24
N TYR A 449 -18.06 6.13 21.77
CA TYR A 449 -18.25 7.40 22.50
C TYR A 449 -18.94 7.22 23.85
N ALA A 450 -20.10 6.56 23.88
CA ALA A 450 -20.85 6.35 25.12
C ALA A 450 -20.13 5.38 26.09
N PRO A 451 -19.56 4.24 25.65
CA PRO A 451 -18.76 3.38 26.51
C PRO A 451 -17.52 4.06 27.11
N LEU A 452 -16.84 4.92 26.35
CA LEU A 452 -15.69 5.69 26.83
C LEU A 452 -16.10 6.65 27.95
N VAL A 453 -17.17 7.44 27.75
CA VAL A 453 -17.69 8.35 28.78
C VAL A 453 -18.09 7.57 30.03
N SER A 454 -18.78 6.43 29.88
CA SER A 454 -19.14 5.58 31.02
C SER A 454 -17.92 5.07 31.78
N SER A 455 -16.84 4.72 31.08
CA SER A 455 -15.58 4.30 31.72
C SER A 455 -14.95 5.45 32.51
N LEU A 456 -14.94 6.66 31.94
CA LEU A 456 -14.45 7.85 32.63
C LEU A 456 -15.26 8.14 33.90
N GLU A 457 -16.58 7.98 33.87
CA GLU A 457 -17.42 8.16 35.06
C GLU A 457 -17.10 7.18 36.19
N VAL A 458 -16.72 5.95 35.86
CA VAL A 458 -16.38 4.93 36.87
C VAL A 458 -14.95 5.10 37.38
N LEU A 459 -14.01 5.45 36.49
CA LEU A 459 -12.59 5.55 36.82
C LEU A 459 -12.19 6.90 37.45
N SER A 460 -12.91 7.99 37.18
CA SER A 460 -12.51 9.32 37.65
C SER A 460 -13.28 9.77 38.89
N THR A 461 -12.58 10.50 39.77
CA THR A 461 -13.18 11.27 40.86
C THR A 461 -13.16 12.76 40.53
N THR A 462 -13.65 13.61 41.43
CA THR A 462 -13.50 15.07 41.31
C THR A 462 -12.05 15.54 41.46
N GLU A 463 -11.18 14.72 42.06
CA GLU A 463 -9.75 15.01 42.24
C GLU A 463 -8.90 14.50 41.06
N THR A 464 -9.41 13.48 40.33
CA THR A 464 -8.73 12.92 39.16
C THR A 464 -8.59 13.95 38.04
N LEU A 465 -7.36 14.15 37.57
CA LEU A 465 -7.07 14.94 36.38
C LEU A 465 -7.16 14.05 35.14
N VAL A 466 -8.03 14.40 34.18
CA VAL A 466 -8.08 13.70 32.90
C VAL A 466 -7.46 14.60 31.82
N LEU A 467 -6.41 14.12 31.16
CA LEU A 467 -5.78 14.80 30.03
C LEU A 467 -6.09 14.04 28.75
N MET A 468 -6.62 14.73 27.74
CA MET A 468 -6.95 14.12 26.45
C MET A 468 -6.28 14.86 25.30
N ALA A 469 -5.40 14.17 24.57
CA ALA A 469 -4.93 14.61 23.26
C ALA A 469 -5.92 14.13 22.19
N HIS A 470 -6.43 15.03 21.36
CA HIS A 470 -7.44 14.74 20.35
C HIS A 470 -7.11 15.40 19.02
N ARG A 471 -7.29 14.66 17.93
CA ARG A 471 -7.24 15.19 16.56
C ARG A 471 -8.62 15.02 15.93
N SER A 472 -9.17 16.10 15.40
CA SER A 472 -10.48 16.07 14.74
C SER A 472 -10.44 15.21 13.48
N ARG A 473 -11.26 14.16 13.44
CA ARG A 473 -11.27 13.16 12.36
C ARG A 473 -12.66 12.74 11.91
N ASN A 474 -13.62 12.75 12.82
CA ASN A 474 -14.97 12.27 12.57
C ASN A 474 -15.97 13.43 12.71
N PRO A 475 -16.80 13.73 11.69
CA PRO A 475 -17.82 14.76 11.79
C PRO A 475 -18.79 14.58 12.97
N MET A 476 -18.96 13.34 13.45
CA MET A 476 -19.83 12.99 14.57
C MET A 476 -19.18 13.17 15.95
N GLU A 477 -17.92 13.59 16.04
CA GLU A 477 -17.21 13.75 17.33
C GLU A 477 -17.89 14.71 18.31
N HIS A 478 -18.72 15.64 17.82
CA HIS A 478 -19.54 16.52 18.66
C HIS A 478 -20.45 15.75 19.63
N GLN A 479 -20.89 14.54 19.26
CA GLN A 479 -21.72 13.69 20.12
C GLN A 479 -20.96 13.23 21.36
N PHE A 480 -19.66 12.94 21.24
CA PHE A 480 -18.82 12.61 22.39
C PHE A 480 -18.74 13.78 23.37
N PHE A 481 -18.45 14.99 22.88
CA PHE A 481 -18.36 16.18 23.73
C PHE A 481 -19.71 16.54 24.36
N GLU A 482 -20.82 16.33 23.66
CA GLU A 482 -22.16 16.51 24.22
C GLU A 482 -22.43 15.54 25.38
N LEU A 483 -22.13 14.24 25.20
CA LEU A 483 -22.25 13.24 26.27
C LEU A 483 -21.34 13.57 27.46
N LEU A 484 -20.07 13.90 27.19
CA LEU A 484 -19.08 14.24 28.20
C LEU A 484 -19.53 15.44 29.06
N SER A 485 -20.10 16.48 28.43
CA SER A 485 -20.51 17.72 29.09
C SER A 485 -21.56 17.54 30.19
N ARG A 486 -22.30 16.42 30.19
CA ARG A 486 -23.33 16.11 31.21
C ARG A 486 -22.74 15.87 32.59
N ARG A 487 -21.51 15.36 32.67
CA ARG A 487 -20.86 14.94 33.92
C ARG A 487 -19.45 15.49 34.10
N PHE A 488 -18.88 16.11 33.08
CA PHE A 488 -17.52 16.63 33.09
C PHE A 488 -17.43 18.04 32.55
N SER A 489 -16.56 18.85 33.14
CA SER A 489 -16.03 20.06 32.49
C SER A 489 -14.89 19.66 31.56
N CYS A 490 -14.85 20.24 30.37
CA CYS A 490 -13.80 20.00 29.38
C CYS A 490 -13.27 21.36 28.90
N VAL A 491 -11.98 21.62 29.12
CA VAL A 491 -11.32 22.88 28.76
C VAL A 491 -10.15 22.57 27.85
N GLN A 492 -10.05 23.26 26.72
CA GLN A 492 -8.89 23.12 25.84
C GLN A 492 -7.69 23.86 26.46
N ILE A 493 -6.54 23.20 26.53
CA ILE A 493 -5.27 23.80 26.97
C ILE A 493 -4.51 24.31 25.74
N ASP A 494 -4.08 25.56 25.79
CA ASP A 494 -3.14 26.12 24.83
C ASP A 494 -1.72 25.69 25.23
N TRP A 495 -1.26 24.60 24.61
CA TRP A 495 0.02 23.97 24.94
C TRP A 495 1.20 24.47 24.09
N LEU A 496 0.93 25.27 23.05
CA LEU A 496 1.94 25.99 22.27
C LEU A 496 2.26 27.32 22.96
N SER A 497 3.24 27.34 23.85
CA SER A 497 3.67 28.57 24.53
C SER A 497 4.41 29.53 23.60
N SER A 498 3.81 30.70 23.38
CA SER A 498 4.44 32.02 23.17
C SER A 498 5.93 32.09 22.75
N GLU A 499 6.20 32.00 21.45
CA GLU A 499 7.10 32.96 20.80
C GLU A 499 6.34 33.63 19.67
N LYS A 500 6.12 34.95 19.79
CA LYS A 500 5.64 35.78 18.70
C LYS A 500 6.72 35.84 17.62
N SER A 501 6.78 34.84 16.76
CA SER A 501 7.26 35.04 15.40
C SER A 501 6.04 34.91 14.49
N THR A 502 5.65 36.03 13.88
CA THR A 502 4.63 36.02 12.83
C THR A 502 5.12 35.10 11.71
N PRO A 503 4.37 34.06 11.32
CA PRO A 503 4.80 33.23 10.22
C PRO A 503 4.72 34.06 8.93
N LYS A 504 5.86 34.25 8.28
CA LYS A 504 5.90 34.66 6.87
C LYS A 504 5.11 33.61 6.09
N ALA A 505 4.06 34.04 5.39
CA ALA A 505 3.23 33.17 4.56
C ALA A 505 4.14 32.30 3.66
N SER A 506 4.13 31.00 3.93
CA SER A 506 4.81 30.02 3.08
C SER A 506 3.95 29.79 1.84
N PRO A 507 4.55 29.62 0.65
CA PRO A 507 3.81 29.42 -0.59
C PRO A 507 2.94 28.16 -0.47
N ALA A 508 1.67 28.29 -0.86
CA ALA A 508 0.68 27.22 -0.82
C ALA A 508 1.21 25.96 -1.54
N GLY A 509 1.24 24.82 -0.82
CA GLY A 509 1.49 23.51 -1.42
C GLY A 509 2.64 22.66 -0.85
N GLY A 510 3.25 23.03 0.28
CA GLY A 510 4.22 22.16 0.98
C GLY A 510 3.54 21.20 1.99
N PRO A 511 4.02 19.95 2.15
CA PRO A 511 3.60 19.07 3.25
C PRO A 511 3.94 19.70 4.61
N PRO A 512 3.10 19.49 5.64
CA PRO A 512 3.23 20.19 6.90
C PRO A 512 4.52 19.83 7.65
N SER A 513 5.22 20.83 8.18
CA SER A 513 6.35 20.63 9.10
C SER A 513 5.90 19.91 10.38
N ALA A 514 6.82 19.34 11.17
CA ALA A 514 6.49 18.73 12.47
C ALA A 514 5.71 19.70 13.39
N GLU A 515 6.03 21.00 13.33
CA GLU A 515 5.28 22.07 14.01
C GLU A 515 3.83 22.21 13.51
N GLN A 516 3.57 22.02 12.21
CA GLN A 516 2.22 22.06 11.66
C GLN A 516 1.43 20.76 11.94
N ALA A 517 2.09 19.62 12.08
CA ALA A 517 1.44 18.37 12.50
C ALA A 517 0.96 18.45 13.97
N LEU A 518 1.70 19.15 14.83
CA LEU A 518 1.34 19.43 16.22
C LEU A 518 0.20 20.46 16.34
N GLN A 519 0.02 21.36 15.36
CA GLN A 519 -1.09 22.33 15.33
C GLN A 519 -2.47 21.69 15.16
N ASP A 520 -2.56 20.48 14.59
CA ASP A 520 -3.81 19.74 14.41
C ASP A 520 -4.26 18.99 15.68
N VAL A 521 -3.38 18.83 16.68
CA VAL A 521 -3.65 18.10 17.92
C VAL A 521 -4.03 19.09 19.02
N LYS A 522 -5.23 18.91 19.57
CA LYS A 522 -5.76 19.70 20.68
C LYS A 522 -5.59 18.91 21.97
N ILE A 523 -5.15 19.58 23.02
CA ILE A 523 -5.08 18.99 24.37
C ILE A 523 -6.26 19.53 25.18
N PHE A 524 -6.96 18.65 25.88
CA PHE A 524 -8.08 18.98 26.75
C PHE A 524 -7.79 18.54 28.18
N GLU A 525 -8.04 19.44 29.12
CA GLU A 525 -8.20 19.12 30.53
C GLU A 525 -9.67 18.82 30.81
N ILE A 526 -9.94 17.62 31.33
CA ILE A 526 -11.27 17.15 31.66
C ILE A 526 -11.32 16.89 33.17
N ARG A 527 -12.37 17.41 33.83
CA ARG A 527 -12.62 17.21 35.26
C ARG A 527 -14.05 16.82 35.52
N ARG A 528 -14.26 15.89 36.45
CA ARG A 528 -15.60 15.45 36.85
C ARG A 528 -16.32 16.57 37.60
N LEU A 529 -17.57 16.83 37.22
CA LEU A 529 -18.43 17.79 37.91
C LEU A 529 -18.87 17.20 39.26
N VAL A 530 -18.95 18.05 40.28
CA VAL A 530 -19.53 17.66 41.57
C VAL A 530 -21.00 17.33 41.36
N ALA A 531 -21.46 16.18 41.86
CA ALA A 531 -22.87 15.82 41.81
C ALA A 531 -23.70 16.91 42.53
N GLN A 532 -24.68 17.48 41.83
CA GLN A 532 -25.65 18.40 42.43
C GLN A 532 -26.60 17.67 43.38
#